data_AF-R0CJ16-F1
#
_entry.id   AF-R0CJ16-F1
#
_cell.length_a   1.000
_cell.length_b   1.000
_cell.length_c   1.000
_cell.angle_alpha   90.00
_cell.angle_beta   90.00
_cell.angle_gamma   90.00
#
_symmetry.space_group_name_H-M   'P 1'
#
loop_
_entity.id
_entity.type
_entity.pdbx_description
1 polymer ?
#
loop_
_entity_poly.entity_id
_entity_poly.type
_entity_poly.pdbx_seq_one_letter_code
_entity_poly.pdbx_strand_id
1 'polypeptide(L)'
;VSLDFFDSDAPIAMQHYAFLVSDAEFEQAFARIQAKGLAYWADPAKKRLGETYEHNGGRGLYFDDPDGHFLEIMTRPYDLGS
;
A
#
# COMPACT_ATOMS: atom_id res chain seq x y z
N VAL A 1 13.38 -8.40 -5.28
CA VAL A 1 12.15 -8.73 -6.06
C VAL A 1 11.89 -7.59 -7.02
N SER A 2 11.37 -7.86 -8.23
CA SER A 2 10.95 -6.85 -9.20
C SER A 2 9.46 -7.03 -9.49
N LEU A 3 8.79 -5.93 -9.83
CA LEU A 3 7.43 -5.93 -10.36
C LEU A 3 7.51 -5.40 -11.80
N ASP A 4 7.02 -6.19 -12.74
CA ASP A 4 6.99 -5.86 -14.16
C ASP A 4 5.58 -5.46 -14.57
N PHE A 5 5.49 -4.56 -15.55
CA PHE A 5 4.23 -3.98 -16.02
C PHE A 5 4.04 -4.27 -17.51
N PHE A 6 2.78 -4.40 -17.93
CA PHE A 6 2.40 -4.52 -19.34
C PHE A 6 1.25 -3.56 -19.63
N ASP A 7 1.37 -2.78 -20.69
CA ASP A 7 0.38 -1.78 -21.08
C ASP A 7 -0.81 -2.41 -21.81
N SER A 8 -2.01 -1.92 -21.53
CA SER A 8 -3.25 -2.42 -22.12
C SER A 8 -4.24 -1.28 -22.35
N ASP A 9 -4.88 -1.25 -23.53
CA ASP A 9 -5.99 -0.34 -23.83
C ASP A 9 -7.35 -0.86 -23.31
N ALA A 10 -7.40 -2.12 -22.86
CA ALA A 10 -8.60 -2.71 -22.27
C ALA A 10 -8.78 -2.26 -20.80
N PRO A 11 -10.03 -2.25 -20.27
CA PRO A 11 -10.28 -1.93 -18.87
C PRO A 11 -9.42 -2.78 -17.92
N ILE A 12 -8.74 -2.12 -16.99
CA ILE A 12 -7.89 -2.76 -15.98
C ILE A 12 -8.77 -3.24 -14.83
N ALA A 13 -8.68 -4.53 -14.51
CA ALA A 13 -9.31 -5.08 -13.32
C ALA A 13 -8.42 -4.78 -12.10
N MET A 14 -8.99 -4.15 -11.09
CA MET A 14 -8.31 -3.86 -9.83
C MET A 14 -7.67 -5.13 -9.24
N GLN A 15 -6.44 -4.99 -8.79
CA GLN A 15 -5.67 -6.02 -8.08
C GLN A 15 -5.14 -5.43 -6.79
N HIS A 16 -4.82 -6.29 -5.82
CA HIS A 16 -4.18 -5.90 -4.57
C HIS A 16 -2.73 -6.39 -4.53
N TYR A 17 -1.78 -5.46 -4.35
CA TYR A 17 -0.36 -5.79 -4.20
C TYR A 17 0.20 -5.22 -2.90
N ALA A 18 0.70 -6.09 -2.04
CA ALA A 18 1.24 -5.72 -0.75
C ALA A 18 2.76 -5.96 -0.69
N PHE A 19 3.49 -4.92 -0.28
CA PHE A 19 4.95 -4.92 -0.22
C PHE A 19 5.40 -4.90 1.24
N LEU A 20 6.09 -5.95 1.66
CA LEU A 20 6.80 -5.98 2.93
C LEU A 20 8.12 -5.23 2.78
N VAL A 21 8.29 -4.14 3.53
CA VAL A 21 9.44 -3.25 3.47
C VAL A 21 10.04 -3.02 4.86
N SER A 22 11.28 -2.53 4.93
CA SER A 22 11.86 -2.08 6.20
C SER A 22 11.18 -0.82 6.73
N ASP A 23 11.36 -0.51 8.02
CA ASP A 23 10.82 0.72 8.61
C ASP A 23 11.38 1.99 7.96
N ALA A 24 12.64 1.97 7.51
CA ALA A 24 13.27 3.08 6.81
C ALA A 24 12.71 3.27 5.39
N GLU A 25 12.46 2.17 4.67
CA GLU A 25 11.81 2.23 3.36
C GLU A 25 10.35 2.68 3.46
N PHE A 26 9.65 2.29 4.53
CA PHE A 26 8.31 2.77 4.82
C PHE A 26 8.28 4.29 4.95
N GLU A 27 9.17 4.90 5.74
CA GLU A 27 9.25 6.36 5.87
C GLU A 27 9.49 7.04 4.52
N GLN A 28 10.41 6.51 3.73
CA GLN A 28 10.73 7.08 2.42
C GLN A 28 9.58 6.95 1.42
N ALA A 29 8.86 5.84 1.44
CA ALA A 29 7.68 5.64 0.62
C ALA A 29 6.52 6.54 1.08
N PHE A 30 6.27 6.60 2.38
CA PHE A 30 5.22 7.43 2.96
C PHE A 30 5.45 8.92 2.69
N ALA A 31 6.68 9.41 2.84
CA ALA A 31 7.03 10.79 2.47
C ALA A 31 6.76 11.09 0.98
N ARG A 32 6.99 10.12 0.08
CA ARG A 32 6.66 10.27 -1.35
C ARG A 32 5.16 10.29 -1.61
N ILE A 33 4.39 9.46 -0.92
CA ILE A 33 2.91 9.42 -1.00
C ILE A 33 2.35 10.78 -0.56
N GLN A 34 2.82 11.30 0.58
CA GLN A 34 2.43 12.62 1.09
C GLN A 34 2.84 13.76 0.15
N ALA A 35 4.09 13.75 -0.35
CA ALA A 35 4.58 14.78 -1.26
C ALA A 35 3.80 14.83 -2.58
N LYS A 36 3.25 13.70 -3.03
CA LYS A 36 2.38 13.61 -4.20
C LYS A 36 0.90 13.91 -3.89
N GLY A 37 0.54 14.11 -2.62
CA GLY A 37 -0.85 14.35 -2.21
C GLY A 37 -1.78 13.17 -2.47
N LEU A 38 -1.25 11.93 -2.49
CA LEU A 38 -2.06 10.75 -2.71
C LEU A 38 -2.92 10.46 -1.47
N ALA A 39 -4.18 10.08 -1.68
CA ALA A 39 -5.02 9.55 -0.63
C ALA A 39 -4.46 8.20 -0.14
N TYR A 40 -4.46 8.00 1.17
CA TYR A 40 -4.05 6.75 1.79
C TYR A 40 -4.96 6.41 2.97
N TRP A 41 -5.04 5.13 3.33
CA TRP A 41 -5.94 4.64 4.35
C TRP A 41 -5.27 3.65 5.31
N ALA A 42 -5.78 3.58 6.53
CA ALA A 42 -5.39 2.57 7.52
C ALA A 42 -6.17 1.25 7.35
N ASP A 43 -7.14 1.18 6.44
CA ASP A 43 -7.98 0.00 6.26
C ASP A 43 -8.28 -0.27 4.79
N PRO A 44 -8.45 -1.54 4.40
CA PRO A 44 -8.72 -1.90 3.02
C PRO A 44 -10.11 -1.48 2.52
N ALA A 45 -11.02 -1.14 3.44
CA ALA A 45 -12.36 -0.65 3.09
C ALA A 45 -12.39 0.88 2.80
N LYS A 46 -11.22 1.55 2.82
CA LYS A 46 -11.04 2.98 2.53
C LYS A 46 -11.86 3.90 3.46
N LYS A 47 -12.01 3.55 4.74
CA LYS A 47 -12.80 4.31 5.72
C LYS A 47 -11.99 5.26 6.59
N ARG A 48 -10.69 4.99 6.77
CA ARG A 48 -9.77 5.72 7.65
C ARG A 48 -8.75 6.49 6.83
N LEU A 49 -9.23 7.53 6.15
CA LEU A 49 -8.42 8.37 5.28
C LEU A 49 -7.35 9.15 6.07
N GLY A 50 -6.13 9.19 5.57
CA GLY A 50 -5.04 9.95 6.18
C GLY A 50 -4.39 9.28 7.38
N GLU A 51 -4.78 8.04 7.68
CA GLU A 51 -4.24 7.26 8.80
C GLU A 51 -3.39 6.09 8.31
N THR A 52 -2.39 5.70 9.10
CA THR A 52 -1.66 4.42 8.99
C THR A 52 -2.24 3.43 10.00
N TYR A 53 -2.18 2.13 9.72
CA TYR A 53 -2.49 1.11 10.71
C TYR A 53 -1.25 0.67 11.46
N GLU A 54 -1.47 0.04 12.62
CA GLU A 54 -0.46 -0.69 13.37
C GLU A 54 -0.92 -2.15 13.56
N HIS A 55 -0.17 -3.10 13.02
CA HIS A 55 -0.46 -4.54 13.13
C HIS A 55 0.82 -5.28 13.49
N ASN A 56 0.74 -6.22 14.45
CA ASN A 56 1.85 -7.11 14.85
C ASN A 56 3.14 -6.34 15.24
N GLY A 57 2.98 -5.17 15.86
CA GLY A 57 4.09 -4.27 16.21
C GLY A 57 4.79 -3.62 15.00
N GLY A 58 4.23 -3.76 13.80
CA GLY A 58 4.59 -3.02 12.60
C GLY A 58 3.51 -2.01 12.23
N ARG A 59 3.70 -1.39 11.07
CA ARG A 59 2.78 -0.39 10.53
C ARG A 59 2.58 -0.58 9.04
N GLY A 60 1.49 -0.03 8.53
CA GLY A 60 1.21 -0.04 7.11
C GLY A 60 0.18 0.99 6.70
N LEU A 61 0.00 1.12 5.39
CA LEU A 61 -1.05 1.91 4.78
C LEU A 61 -1.42 1.34 3.42
N TYR A 62 -2.61 1.69 2.97
CA TYR A 62 -3.10 1.39 1.64
C TYR A 62 -3.22 2.67 0.80
N PHE A 63 -3.01 2.58 -0.51
CA PHE A 63 -3.17 3.69 -1.46
C PHE A 63 -3.52 3.16 -2.85
N ASP A 64 -4.13 4.01 -3.68
CA ASP A 64 -4.42 3.66 -5.07
C ASP A 64 -3.23 3.99 -5.97
N ASP A 65 -3.00 3.15 -6.97
CA ASP A 65 -2.17 3.50 -8.12
C ASP A 65 -3.00 4.20 -9.22
N PRO A 66 -2.35 4.76 -10.26
CA PRO A 66 -3.05 5.49 -11.32
C PRO A 66 -4.07 4.65 -12.11
N ASP A 67 -3.89 3.33 -12.16
CA ASP A 67 -4.71 2.40 -12.94
C ASP A 67 -5.84 1.78 -12.09
N GLY A 68 -5.92 2.15 -10.81
CA GLY A 68 -6.94 1.70 -9.87
C GLY A 68 -6.61 0.39 -9.18
N HIS A 69 -5.36 -0.08 -9.24
CA HIS A 69 -4.87 -1.12 -8.34
C HIS A 69 -4.75 -0.58 -6.92
N PHE A 70 -4.92 -1.47 -5.96
CA PHE A 70 -4.83 -1.16 -4.55
C PHE A 70 -3.50 -1.65 -4.01
N LEU A 71 -2.67 -0.72 -3.57
CA LEU A 71 -1.31 -0.99 -3.13
C LEU A 71 -1.22 -0.87 -1.61
N GLU A 72 -0.40 -1.72 -1.02
CA GLU A 72 -0.12 -1.71 0.40
C GLU A 72 1.39 -1.73 0.65
N ILE A 73 1.87 -0.88 1.57
CA ILE A 73 3.22 -0.99 2.14
C ILE A 73 3.09 -1.33 3.63
N MET A 74 3.81 -2.35 4.09
CA MET A 74 3.76 -2.83 5.47
C MET A 74 5.16 -3.17 5.99
N THR A 75 5.38 -3.07 7.31
CA THR A 75 6.70 -3.35 7.92
C THR A 75 6.79 -4.67 8.67
N ARG A 76 5.66 -5.35 8.85
CA ARG A 76 5.56 -6.70 9.42
C ARG A 76 4.54 -7.52 8.62
N PRO A 77 4.79 -8.83 8.42
CA PRO A 77 3.82 -9.69 7.76
C PRO A 77 2.53 -9.80 8.60
N TYR A 78 1.44 -10.15 7.92
CA TYR A 78 0.22 -10.57 8.63
C TYR A 78 0.49 -11.84 9.42
N ASP A 79 0.28 -11.75 10.73
CA ASP A 79 0.06 -12.91 11.58
C ASP A 79 -1.44 -13.24 11.51
N LEU A 80 -1.79 -14.21 10.67
CA LEU A 80 -3.17 -14.68 10.50
C LEU A 80 -3.56 -15.70 11.57
N GLY A 81 -2.70 -15.94 12.57
CA GLY A 81 -2.85 -17.02 13.53
C GLY A 81 -2.51 -18.37 12.89
N SER A 82 -1.59 -19.10 13.52
CA SER A 82 -1.40 -20.55 13.33
C SER A 82 -2.29 -21.33 14.27
#